data_AF-A0A818D8V7-F1
#
_entry.id   AF-A0A818D8V7-F1
#
_cell.length_a   1.000
_cell.length_b   1.000
_cell.length_c   1.000
_cell.angle_alpha   90.00
_cell.angle_beta   90.00
_cell.angle_gamma   90.00
#
_symmetry.space_group_name_H-M   'P 1'
#
loop_
_entity.id
_entity.type
_entity.pdbx_description
1 polymer ?
#
loop_
_entity_poly.entity_id
_entity_poly.type
_entity_poly.pdbx_seq_one_letter_code
_entity_poly.pdbx_strand_id
1 'polypeptide(L)'
;VILFASAQFLKLSLFKQNGNCVYVLKPNSCWDKEHPQSSRFNPSVIEREGPCFELKITIISGQYLTQNLGSTTNVYIEVELLGIPIDCMSRKTKPSIKNSLNPIWQETFIFQ
;
A
#
# COMPACT_ATOMS: atom_id res chain seq x y z
N VAL A 1 -2.31 5.84 -12.21
CA VAL A 1 -1.37 4.70 -12.24
C VAL A 1 -1.93 3.62 -11.32
N ILE A 2 -2.67 2.68 -11.90
CA ILE A 2 -3.15 1.49 -11.18
C ILE A 2 -1.98 0.52 -11.19
N LEU A 3 -1.20 0.49 -10.11
CA LEU A 3 -0.25 -0.59 -9.91
C LEU A 3 -1.04 -1.72 -9.29
N PHE A 4 -1.53 -2.65 -10.12
CA PHE A 4 -1.57 -4.04 -9.66
C PHE A 4 -0.15 -4.35 -9.21
N ALA A 5 0.06 -4.51 -7.91
CA ALA A 5 1.37 -4.78 -7.36
C ALA A 5 1.78 -6.19 -7.79
N SER A 6 2.32 -6.31 -9.01
CA SER A 6 2.98 -7.53 -9.42
C SER A 6 4.08 -7.83 -8.40
N ALA A 7 4.38 -9.12 -8.16
CA ALA A 7 5.44 -9.51 -7.25
C ALA A 7 6.79 -8.83 -7.56
N GLN A 8 6.98 -8.36 -8.81
CA GLN A 8 8.15 -7.60 -9.23
C GLN A 8 8.16 -6.17 -8.66
N PHE A 9 7.03 -5.47 -8.67
CA PHE A 9 6.94 -4.12 -8.10
C PHE A 9 7.15 -4.12 -6.58
N LEU A 10 6.65 -5.14 -5.88
CA LEU A 10 6.86 -5.31 -4.45
C LEU A 10 8.33 -5.56 -4.09
N LYS A 11 9.01 -6.41 -4.88
CA LYS A 11 10.45 -6.64 -4.69
C LYS A 11 11.25 -5.37 -4.95
N LEU A 12 10.93 -4.65 -6.03
CA LEU A 12 11.63 -3.42 -6.39
C LEU A 12 11.44 -2.32 -5.34
N SER A 13 10.23 -2.17 -4.79
CA SER A 13 9.97 -1.20 -3.72
C SER A 13 10.69 -1.55 -2.42
N LEU A 14 10.78 -2.84 -2.07
CA LEU A 14 11.53 -3.31 -0.90
C LEU A 14 13.02 -2.97 -1.01
N PHE A 15 13.67 -3.33 -2.12
CA PHE A 15 15.11 -3.09 -2.28
C PHE A 15 15.48 -1.61 -2.51
N LYS A 16 14.52 -0.77 -2.87
CA LYS A 16 14.72 0.69 -2.93
C LYS A 16 15.09 1.32 -1.59
N GLN A 17 14.66 0.73 -0.48
CA GLN A 17 14.79 1.33 0.86
C GLN A 17 16.24 1.50 1.32
N ASN A 18 17.18 0.67 0.85
CA ASN A 18 18.59 0.73 1.23
C ASN A 18 19.49 1.16 0.06
N GLY A 19 19.14 2.28 -0.59
CA GLY A 19 19.92 2.83 -1.71
C GLY A 19 19.95 1.94 -2.95
N ASN A 20 18.86 1.21 -3.20
CA ASN A 20 18.76 0.17 -4.25
C ASN A 20 19.74 -1.01 -4.06
N CYS A 21 20.35 -1.18 -2.88
CA CYS A 21 21.13 -2.38 -2.65
C CYS A 21 20.19 -3.57 -2.40
N VAL A 22 20.57 -4.73 -2.89
CA VAL A 22 19.76 -5.97 -2.83
C VAL A 22 19.75 -6.58 -1.41
N TYR A 23 20.21 -5.82 -0.41
CA TYR A 23 20.32 -6.22 0.98
C TYR A 23 19.52 -5.27 1.87
N VAL A 24 18.44 -5.80 2.43
CA VAL A 24 17.60 -5.11 3.42
C VAL A 24 17.64 -5.95 4.69
N LEU A 25 18.02 -5.32 5.81
CA LEU A 25 18.01 -5.99 7.10
C LEU A 25 16.57 -6.30 7.50
N LYS A 26 16.34 -7.52 8.01
CA LYS A 26 15.02 -7.92 8.50
C LYS A 26 14.63 -7.09 9.74
N PRO A 27 13.34 -6.89 10.02
CA PRO A 27 12.89 -6.25 11.26
C PRO A 27 13.47 -6.94 12.50
N ASN A 28 13.75 -6.17 13.55
CA ASN A 28 14.38 -6.68 14.78
C ASN A 28 13.61 -7.87 15.39
N SER A 29 12.28 -7.84 15.32
CA SER A 29 11.42 -8.94 15.77
C SER A 29 11.75 -10.29 15.11
N CYS A 30 12.39 -10.32 13.93
CA CYS A 30 12.74 -11.56 13.24
C CYS A 30 14.09 -12.17 13.66
N TRP A 31 14.95 -11.45 14.38
CA TRP A 31 16.32 -11.93 14.66
C TRP A 31 16.89 -11.53 16.02
N ASP A 32 16.46 -10.41 16.60
CA ASP A 32 16.92 -9.93 17.90
C ASP A 32 16.17 -10.64 19.03
N LYS A 33 16.87 -11.50 19.77
CA LYS A 33 16.29 -12.30 20.86
C LYS A 33 15.83 -11.46 22.06
N GLU A 34 16.39 -10.26 22.23
CA GLU A 34 16.02 -9.35 23.30
C GLU A 34 14.76 -8.55 22.96
N HIS A 35 14.35 -8.56 21.68
CA HIS A 35 13.15 -7.87 21.24
C HIS A 35 11.89 -8.51 21.84
N PRO A 36 10.97 -7.74 22.47
CA PRO A 36 9.79 -8.29 23.17
C PRO A 36 8.88 -9.18 22.32
N GLN A 37 8.86 -8.96 21.00
CA GLN A 37 8.06 -9.75 20.06
C GLN A 37 8.82 -10.86 19.33
N SER A 38 10.11 -11.09 19.63
CA SER A 38 10.92 -12.07 18.88
C SER A 38 10.45 -13.51 19.00
N SER A 39 9.93 -13.90 20.17
CA SER A 39 9.39 -15.23 20.42
C SER A 39 7.90 -15.38 20.11
N ARG A 40 7.20 -14.27 19.81
CA ARG A 40 5.73 -14.23 19.65
C ARG A 40 5.28 -13.86 18.25
N PHE A 41 6.15 -13.24 17.44
CA PHE A 41 5.80 -12.83 16.09
C PHE A 41 5.54 -14.06 15.21
N ASN A 42 4.28 -14.24 14.82
CA ASN A 42 3.87 -15.24 13.85
C ASN A 42 3.11 -14.55 12.71
N PRO A 43 3.70 -14.47 11.50
CA PRO A 43 3.10 -13.77 10.37
C PRO A 43 1.83 -14.45 9.84
N SER A 44 1.52 -15.67 10.28
CA SER A 44 0.31 -16.41 9.90
C SER A 44 -0.84 -16.25 10.90
N VAL A 45 -0.62 -15.55 12.02
CA VAL A 45 -1.65 -15.33 13.04
C VAL A 45 -2.69 -14.33 12.54
N ILE A 46 -3.95 -14.62 12.85
CA ILE A 46 -5.14 -13.84 12.44
C ILE A 46 -5.59 -12.90 13.57
N GLU A 47 -5.02 -13.03 14.77
CA GLU A 47 -5.31 -12.20 15.94
C GLU A 47 -4.22 -11.15 16.16
N ARG A 48 -4.61 -9.90 16.41
CA ARG A 48 -3.66 -8.79 16.50
C ARG A 48 -2.98 -8.78 17.87
N GLU A 49 -1.70 -9.16 17.92
CA GLU A 49 -0.87 -9.05 19.13
C GLU A 49 0.11 -7.87 19.04
N GLY A 50 -0.15 -6.80 19.79
CA GLY A 50 0.76 -5.65 19.91
C GLY A 50 0.14 -4.32 19.49
N PRO A 51 0.97 -3.26 19.33
CA PRO A 51 0.51 -1.94 18.98
C PRO A 51 -0.05 -1.90 17.55
N CYS A 52 -1.24 -1.34 17.42
CA CYS A 52 -1.91 -1.08 16.15
C CYS A 52 -1.71 0.39 15.76
N PHE A 53 -1.31 0.65 14.52
CA PHE A 53 -1.21 2.02 14.01
C PHE A 53 -2.41 2.31 13.11
N GLU A 54 -3.01 3.48 13.27
CA GLU A 54 -4.04 3.95 12.35
C GLU A 54 -3.41 4.74 11.21
N LEU A 55 -3.71 4.35 9.97
CA LEU A 55 -3.25 5.02 8.77
C LEU A 55 -4.44 5.69 8.06
N LYS A 56 -4.41 7.02 8.03
CA LYS A 56 -5.39 7.85 7.33
C LYS A 56 -4.83 8.34 6.00
N ILE A 57 -5.45 7.93 4.90
CA ILE A 57 -5.06 8.33 3.54
C ILE A 57 -6.19 9.13 2.91
N THR A 58 -5.92 10.36 2.50
CA THR A 58 -6.87 11.18 1.72
C THR A 58 -6.42 11.27 0.27
N ILE A 59 -7.24 10.72 -0.63
CA ILE A 59 -7.07 10.82 -2.08
C ILE A 59 -7.72 12.13 -2.54
N ILE A 60 -6.90 13.15 -2.79
CA ILE A 60 -7.38 14.48 -3.18
C ILE A 60 -7.73 14.49 -4.67
N SER A 61 -6.74 14.24 -5.53
CA SER A 61 -6.86 14.34 -6.99
C SER A 61 -5.80 13.52 -7.73
N GLY A 62 -5.92 13.40 -9.04
CA GLY A 62 -4.92 12.82 -9.93
C GLY A 62 -4.61 13.73 -11.12
N GLN A 63 -3.52 13.45 -11.83
CA GLN A 63 -3.12 14.19 -13.03
C GLN A 63 -2.59 13.21 -14.08
N TYR A 64 -2.96 13.41 -15.35
CA TYR A 64 -2.44 12.68 -16.50
C TYR A 64 -2.47 11.15 -16.33
N LEU A 65 -3.61 10.62 -15.91
CA LEU A 65 -3.71 9.21 -15.51
C LEU A 65 -3.78 8.24 -16.69
N THR A 66 -4.03 8.75 -17.90
CA THR A 66 -4.04 7.99 -19.15
C THR A 66 -3.03 8.59 -20.12
N GLN A 67 -2.40 7.74 -20.92
CA GLN A 67 -1.50 8.18 -22.01
C GLN A 67 -2.29 8.85 -23.16
N ASN A 68 -3.57 8.51 -23.29
CA ASN A 68 -4.48 9.14 -24.24
C ASN A 68 -5.17 10.33 -23.56
N LEU A 69 -4.56 11.52 -23.68
CA LEU A 69 -5.06 12.77 -23.11
C LEU A 69 -6.44 13.24 -23.60
N GLY A 70 -7.04 12.53 -24.57
CA GLY A 70 -8.43 12.72 -25.04
C GLY A 70 -9.36 11.56 -24.73
N SER A 71 -8.92 10.52 -24.00
CA SER A 71 -9.78 9.38 -23.72
C SER A 71 -10.77 9.73 -22.62
N THR A 72 -12.06 9.59 -22.94
CA THR A 72 -13.19 9.72 -21.99
C THR A 72 -13.30 8.47 -21.12
N THR A 73 -12.17 7.97 -20.62
CA THR A 73 -12.11 6.76 -19.80
C THR A 73 -12.45 7.11 -18.37
N ASN A 74 -13.20 6.21 -17.72
CA ASN A 74 -13.49 6.33 -16.30
C ASN A 74 -12.28 5.84 -15.50
N VAL A 75 -11.88 6.59 -14.48
CA VAL A 75 -10.70 6.28 -13.65
C VAL A 75 -11.08 6.22 -12.18
N TYR A 76 -10.50 5.29 -11.45
CA TYR A 76 -10.62 5.21 -9.99
C TYR A 76 -9.26 4.84 -9.41
N ILE A 77 -9.11 5.05 -8.10
CA ILE A 77 -7.91 4.68 -7.36
C ILE A 77 -8.26 3.53 -6.43
N GLU A 78 -7.42 2.51 -6.44
CA GLU A 78 -7.41 1.42 -5.47
C GLU A 78 -6.18 1.60 -4.58
N VAL A 79 -6.40 1.56 -3.27
CA VAL A 79 -5.35 1.58 -2.24
C VAL A 79 -5.37 0.23 -1.56
N GLU A 80 -4.26 -0.49 -1.65
CA GLU A 80 -4.09 -1.82 -1.08
C GLU A 80 -2.94 -1.80 -0.07
N LEU A 81 -3.23 -2.27 1.15
CA LEU A 81 -2.23 -2.59 2.14
C LEU A 81 -1.81 -4.04 1.98
N LEU A 82 -0.50 -4.25 1.90
CA LEU A 82 0.12 -5.55 1.69
C LEU A 82 1.09 -5.80 2.83
N GLY A 83 0.93 -6.94 3.50
CA GLY A 83 1.71 -7.29 4.67
C GLY A 83 1.34 -8.65 5.22
N ILE A 84 1.29 -8.77 6.54
CA ILE A 84 0.70 -9.94 7.20
C ILE A 84 -0.81 -9.98 6.94
N PRO A 85 -1.45 -11.16 6.91
CA PRO A 85 -2.84 -11.31 6.48
C PRO A 85 -3.84 -10.41 7.22
N ILE A 86 -3.60 -10.14 8.51
CA ILE A 86 -4.46 -9.30 9.35
C ILE A 86 -4.42 -7.80 8.98
N ASP A 87 -3.34 -7.33 8.36
CA ASP A 87 -3.18 -5.94 7.93
C ASP A 87 -3.54 -5.74 6.45
N CYS A 88 -3.77 -6.83 5.71
CA CYS A 88 -4.12 -6.77 4.30
C CYS A 88 -5.53 -6.22 4.10
N MET A 89 -5.64 -5.08 3.41
CA MET A 89 -6.93 -4.41 3.15
C MET A 89 -6.88 -3.65 1.82
N SER A 90 -7.97 -3.69 1.05
CA SER A 90 -8.13 -2.89 -0.17
C SER A 90 -9.32 -1.94 -0.06
N ARG A 91 -9.16 -0.70 -0.53
CA ARG A 91 -10.20 0.33 -0.63
C ARG A 91 -10.17 0.98 -2.00
N LYS A 92 -11.35 1.31 -2.54
CA LYS A 92 -11.51 1.94 -3.85
C LYS A 92 -12.25 3.25 -3.74
N THR A 93 -11.81 4.25 -4.50
CA THR A 93 -12.55 5.49 -4.68
C THR A 93 -13.74 5.26 -5.61
N LYS A 94 -14.68 6.20 -5.62
CA LYS A 94 -15.67 6.27 -6.69
C LYS A 94 -14.98 6.52 -8.04
N PRO A 95 -15.53 6.00 -9.14
CA PRO A 95 -15.00 6.28 -10.46
C PRO A 95 -15.26 7.74 -10.85
N SER A 96 -14.22 8.42 -11.30
CA SER A 96 -14.33 9.68 -12.01
C SER A 96 -14.70 9.40 -13.46
N ILE A 97 -15.84 9.93 -13.90
CA ILE A 97 -16.46 9.60 -15.18
C ILE A 97 -15.89 10.51 -16.28
N LYS A 98 -15.34 9.92 -17.34
CA LYS A 98 -14.78 10.62 -18.51
C LYS A 98 -13.77 11.74 -18.16
N ASN A 99 -13.13 11.67 -16.99
CA ASN A 99 -12.16 12.65 -16.51
C ASN A 99 -10.89 11.95 -16.06
N SER A 100 -10.03 11.64 -17.03
CA SER A 100 -8.72 11.02 -16.82
C SER A 100 -7.58 12.04 -16.68
N LEU A 101 -7.82 13.29 -17.07
CA LEU A 101 -6.82 14.36 -17.10
C LEU A 101 -6.52 14.91 -15.70
N ASN A 102 -7.57 15.29 -14.96
CA ASN A 102 -7.46 15.94 -13.65
C ASN A 102 -8.64 15.60 -12.71
N PRO A 103 -8.90 14.31 -12.44
CA PRO A 103 -9.97 13.92 -11.52
C PRO A 103 -9.70 14.42 -10.09
N ILE A 104 -10.78 14.79 -9.40
CA ILE A 104 -10.81 15.14 -7.97
C ILE A 104 -11.72 14.15 -7.27
N TRP A 105 -11.24 13.50 -6.21
CA TRP A 105 -12.00 12.54 -5.41
C TRP A 105 -12.34 13.09 -4.03
N GLN A 106 -11.37 13.69 -3.33
CA GLN A 106 -11.51 14.13 -1.94
C GLN A 106 -12.04 13.03 -1.00
N GLU A 107 -11.65 11.77 -1.25
CA GLU A 107 -12.07 10.62 -0.46
C GLU A 107 -11.01 10.26 0.57
N THR A 108 -11.44 9.90 1.78
CA THR A 108 -10.53 9.51 2.86
C THR A 108 -10.77 8.07 3.27
N PHE A 109 -9.69 7.29 3.34
CA PHE A 109 -9.64 5.93 3.83
C PHE A 109 -8.91 5.88 5.17
N ILE A 110 -9.42 5.06 6.07
CA ILE A 110 -8.79 4.75 7.35
C ILE A 110 -8.50 3.25 7.34
N PHE A 111 -7.25 2.91 7.63
CA PHE A 111 -6.76 1.55 7.77
C PHE A 111 -6.22 1.35 9.18
N GLN A 112 -6.42 0.15 9.71
CA GLN A 112 -5.98 -0.25 11.04
C GLN A 112 -5.30 -1.59 10.95
#